data_AF-K8X7Y9-F1
#
_entry.id   AF-K8X7Y9-F1
#
_cell.length_a   1.000
_cell.length_b   1.000
_cell.length_c   1.000
_cell.angle_alpha   90.00
_cell.angle_beta   90.00
_cell.angle_gamma   90.00
#
_symmetry.space_group_name_H-M   'P 1'
#
loop_
_entity.id
_entity.type
_entity.pdbx_description
1 polymer ?
#
loop_
_entity_poly.entity_id
_entity_poly.type
_entity_poly.pdbx_seq_one_letter_code
_entity_poly.pdbx_strand_id
1 'polypeptide(L)' 'MGYLPNRGKPNPSPQLTISGKWLKELGFEIGSHYTLTRQAGQLIIRLAEGE' A
#
# COMPACT_ATOMS: atom_id res chain seq x y z
N MET A 1 34.70 -2.32 -13.05
CA MET A 1 33.48 -3.10 -12.69
C MET A 1 32.56 -2.19 -11.89
N GLY A 2 31.57 -1.57 -12.54
CA GLY A 2 30.67 -0.61 -11.90
C GLY A 2 29.43 -1.32 -11.35
N TYR A 3 29.11 -1.07 -10.08
CA TYR A 3 27.89 -1.57 -9.44
C TYR A 3 26.67 -0.86 -10.03
N LEU A 4 25.70 -1.62 -10.56
CA LEU A 4 24.40 -1.12 -11.03
C LEU A 4 23.35 -1.36 -9.94
N PRO A 5 22.98 -0.36 -9.12
CA PRO A 5 21.90 -0.52 -8.17
C PRO A 5 20.61 -0.88 -8.92
N ASN A 6 19.87 -1.85 -8.40
CA ASN A 6 18.59 -2.32 -8.93
C ASN A 6 18.60 -2.96 -10.34
N ARG A 7 19.72 -3.54 -10.81
CA ARG A 7 19.78 -4.31 -12.08
C ARG A 7 19.31 -3.53 -13.33
N GLY A 8 19.33 -2.20 -13.31
CA GLY A 8 18.83 -1.38 -14.42
C GLY A 8 17.30 -1.33 -14.55
N LYS A 9 16.54 -1.80 -13.55
CA LYS A 9 15.09 -1.59 -13.52
C LYS A 9 14.79 -0.14 -13.13
N PRO A 10 13.88 0.54 -13.87
CA PRO A 10 13.40 1.85 -13.45
C PRO A 10 12.87 1.74 -12.03
N ASN A 11 13.14 2.77 -11.22
CA ASN A 11 12.75 2.80 -9.81
C ASN A 11 11.26 2.39 -9.71
N PRO A 12 10.92 1.31 -8.98
CA PRO A 12 9.54 0.91 -8.87
C PRO A 12 8.73 2.07 -8.31
N SER A 13 7.56 2.31 -8.89
CA SER A 13 6.62 3.30 -8.36
C SER A 13 6.43 3.06 -6.85
N PRO A 14 6.28 4.14 -6.07
CA PRO A 14 6.13 4.02 -4.62
C PRO A 14 4.97 3.08 -4.29
N GLN A 15 5.30 2.01 -3.57
CA GLN A 15 4.36 0.96 -3.17
C GLN A 15 4.46 0.78 -1.66
N LEU A 16 3.30 0.63 -1.03
CA LEU A 16 3.18 0.28 0.38
C LEU A 16 2.54 -1.10 0.47
N THR A 17 3.33 -2.10 0.87
CA THR A 17 2.83 -3.45 1.12
C THR A 17 2.59 -3.62 2.62
N ILE A 18 1.34 -3.83 3.00
CA ILE A 18 0.95 -4.12 4.40
C ILE A 18 0.53 -5.58 4.44
N SER A 19 0.99 -6.33 5.43
CA SER A 19 0.69 -7.76 5.56
C SER A 19 0.50 -8.14 7.01
N GLY A 20 -0.41 -9.08 7.27
CA GLY A 20 -0.66 -9.60 8.61
C GLY A 20 -2.10 -10.06 8.79
N LYS A 21 -2.34 -10.95 9.78
CA LYS A 21 -3.68 -11.46 10.11
C LYS A 21 -4.60 -10.37 10.67
N TRP A 22 -4.02 -9.36 11.33
CA TRP A 22 -4.72 -8.20 11.89
C TRP A 22 -5.44 -7.35 10.83
N LEU A 23 -5.00 -7.41 9.55
CA LEU A 23 -5.71 -6.73 8.46
C LEU A 23 -7.13 -7.28 8.31
N LYS A 24 -7.30 -8.60 8.39
CA LYS A 24 -8.63 -9.23 8.33
C LYS A 24 -9.50 -8.80 9.51
N GLU A 25 -8.92 -8.67 10.70
CA GLU A 25 -9.64 -8.22 11.91
C GLU A 25 -10.09 -6.76 11.80
N LEU A 26 -9.36 -5.93 11.06
CA LEU A 26 -9.75 -4.56 10.71
C LEU A 26 -10.74 -4.49 9.53
N GLY A 27 -11.23 -5.64 9.04
CA GLY A 27 -12.14 -5.73 7.90
C GLY A 27 -11.46 -5.61 6.54
N PHE A 28 -10.12 -5.64 6.48
CA PHE A 28 -9.42 -5.66 5.20
C PHE A 28 -9.50 -7.05 4.56
N GLU A 29 -10.57 -7.29 3.80
CA GLU A 29 -10.76 -8.50 3.01
C GLU A 29 -10.40 -8.30 1.53
N ILE A 30 -10.11 -9.41 0.87
CA ILE A 30 -9.78 -9.44 -0.56
C ILE A 30 -11.06 -9.10 -1.34
N GLY A 31 -10.98 -8.09 -2.21
CA GLY A 31 -12.12 -7.63 -3.01
C GLY A 31 -12.89 -6.44 -2.43
N SER A 32 -12.57 -6.00 -1.21
CA SER A 32 -13.14 -4.75 -0.68
C SER A 32 -12.46 -3.53 -1.30
N HIS A 33 -13.23 -2.45 -1.45
CA HIS A 33 -12.70 -1.15 -1.84
C HIS A 33 -12.20 -0.39 -0.61
N TYR A 34 -11.10 0.33 -0.77
CA TYR A 34 -10.51 1.15 0.28
C TYR A 34 -10.22 2.54 -0.25
N THR A 35 -10.40 3.53 0.61
CA THR A 35 -10.02 4.91 0.32
C THR A 35 -8.67 5.20 0.96
N LEU A 36 -7.73 5.68 0.14
CA LEU A 36 -6.43 6.16 0.58
C LEU A 36 -6.41 7.68 0.60
N THR A 37 -6.42 8.28 1.78
CA THR A 37 -6.31 9.74 1.93
C THR A 37 -4.89 10.10 2.37
N ARG A 38 -4.25 11.02 1.63
CA ARG A 38 -2.99 11.63 2.03
C ARG A 38 -3.25 12.93 2.78
N GLN A 39 -2.60 13.05 3.93
CA GLN A 39 -2.47 14.30 4.69
C GLN A 39 -0.99 14.58 4.96
N ALA A 40 -0.67 15.80 5.37
CA ALA A 40 0.71 16.17 5.69
C ALA A 40 1.23 15.28 6.84
N GLY A 41 2.20 14.40 6.54
CA GLY A 41 2.77 13.46 7.50
C GLY A 41 1.93 12.21 7.80
N GLN A 42 0.79 12.01 7.13
CA GLN A 42 -0.12 10.90 7.43
C GLN A 42 -0.71 10.26 6.18
N LEU A 43 -0.85 8.94 6.23
CA LEU A 43 -1.54 8.15 5.22
C LEU A 43 -2.69 7.42 5.91
N ILE A 44 -3.92 7.79 5.57
CA ILE A 44 -5.11 7.24 6.19
C ILE A 44 -5.74 6.27 5.21
N ILE A 45 -5.81 5.00 5.61
CA ILE A 45 -6.47 3.94 4.85
C ILE A 45 -7.79 3.65 5.55
N ARG A 46 -8.90 3.77 4.83
CA ARG A 46 -10.24 3.47 5.35
C ARG A 46 -10.93 2.47 4.45
N LEU A 47 -11.75 1.61 5.04
CA LEU A 47 -12.73 0.83 4.30
C LEU A 47 -13.67 1.79 3.56
N ALA A 48 -13.84 1.58 2.26
CA ALA A 48 -14.91 2.24 1.54
C ALA A 48 -16.21 1.52 1.95
N GLU A 49 -17.07 2.18 2.70
CA GLU A 49 -18.45 1.71 2.84
C GLU A 49 -19.05 1.69 1.45
N GLY A 50 -19.46 0.50 1.00
CA GLY A 50 -20.20 0.35 -0.24
C GLY A 50 -21.51 1.12 -0.15
N GLU A 51 -21.86 1.78 -1.25
CA GLU A 51 -23.23 2.25 -1.51
C GLU A 51 -24.20 1.07 -1.63
#